data_AF-A0A258JQ03-F1
#
_entry.id   AF-A0A258JQ03-F1
#
_cell.length_a   1.000
_cell.length_b   1.000
_cell.length_c   1.000
_cell.angle_alpha   90.00
_cell.angle_beta   90.00
_cell.angle_gamma   90.00
#
_symmetry.space_group_name_H-M   'P 1'
#
loop_
_entity.id
_entity.type
_entity.pdbx_description
1 polymer ?
#
loop_
_entity_poly.entity_id
_entity_poly.type
_entity_poly.pdbx_seq_one_letter_code
_entity_poly.pdbx_strand_id
1 'polypeptide(L)'
;MPPAFLKLNTIKNVIIMNTIIKLFSLVFVSLFISCSNDDVNNQNTNNQGFLKTGDQTVTLAQAYLENYGKKGDSYNIDFSARSETLSGTKNATAAVYFELFSSQEKKLAKGDYNLDDYSSFAPNTFTQWGQSLLGISITSTDKGLMVANGISIKPTEGVFTVTENAKTYKVNFSGKGTASNYTNGKLTSTQENVDFSMEYNGNVEHYNSTEFTAKKVNSKERLQKMHTIIFN
;
A
#
# COMPACT_ATOMS: atom_id res chain seq x y z
N MET A 1 -73.27 18.03 -15.51
CA MET A 1 -72.86 17.93 -14.09
C MET A 1 -72.47 16.48 -13.78
N PRO A 2 -71.19 16.16 -13.60
CA PRO A 2 -70.73 14.87 -13.05
C PRO A 2 -70.33 14.99 -11.57
N PRO A 3 -70.45 13.90 -10.76
CA PRO A 3 -70.32 13.99 -9.31
C PRO A 3 -68.87 13.80 -8.83
N ALA A 4 -68.50 14.60 -7.83
CA ALA A 4 -67.27 14.50 -7.06
C ALA A 4 -67.41 13.40 -5.99
N PHE A 5 -67.03 12.16 -6.31
CA PHE A 5 -67.01 11.06 -5.35
C PHE A 5 -65.84 10.11 -5.61
N LEU A 6 -64.60 10.61 -5.56
CA LEU A 6 -63.39 9.77 -5.59
C LEU A 6 -62.15 10.59 -5.16
N LYS A 7 -62.11 11.03 -3.90
CA LYS A 7 -60.90 11.71 -3.38
C LYS A 7 -60.65 11.60 -1.87
N LEU A 8 -61.14 10.56 -1.20
CA LEU A 8 -60.86 10.35 0.23
C LEU A 8 -59.97 9.14 0.59
N ASN A 9 -59.83 8.13 -0.27
CA ASN A 9 -59.05 6.94 0.08
C ASN A 9 -57.53 7.06 -0.21
N THR A 10 -57.10 7.99 -1.06
CA THR A 10 -55.68 8.12 -1.44
C THR A 10 -54.85 8.87 -0.38
N ILE A 11 -55.48 9.72 0.43
CA ILE A 11 -54.76 10.59 1.39
C ILE A 11 -54.32 9.81 2.64
N LYS A 12 -55.08 8.79 3.07
CA LYS A 12 -54.72 7.98 4.25
C LYS A 12 -53.46 7.13 4.04
N ASN A 13 -53.23 6.63 2.82
CA ASN A 13 -52.08 5.76 2.52
C ASN A 13 -50.74 6.51 2.48
N VAL A 14 -50.74 7.80 2.14
CA VAL A 14 -49.51 8.61 2.07
C VAL A 14 -48.99 8.98 3.47
N ILE A 15 -49.91 9.21 4.42
CA ILE A 15 -49.55 9.59 5.81
C ILE A 15 -48.97 8.41 6.58
N ILE A 16 -49.51 7.19 6.38
CA ILE A 16 -49.01 5.98 7.03
C ILE A 16 -47.59 5.62 6.53
N MET A 17 -47.33 5.78 5.23
CA MET A 17 -46.04 5.42 4.62
C MET A 17 -44.88 6.32 5.08
N ASN A 18 -45.14 7.62 5.35
CA ASN A 18 -44.14 8.55 5.87
C ASN A 18 -43.79 8.35 7.35
N THR A 19 -44.63 7.66 8.11
CA THR A 19 -44.40 7.40 9.54
C THR A 19 -43.55 6.15 9.75
N ILE A 20 -43.72 5.14 8.88
CA ILE A 20 -42.96 3.88 8.93
C ILE A 20 -41.50 4.09 8.50
N ILE A 21 -41.23 4.97 7.51
CA ILE A 21 -39.86 5.29 7.05
C ILE A 21 -39.08 6.05 8.13
N LYS A 22 -39.73 6.92 8.90
CA LYS A 22 -39.10 7.63 10.03
C LYS A 22 -38.81 6.72 11.22
N LEU A 23 -39.63 5.68 11.43
CA LEU A 23 -39.43 4.70 12.49
C LEU A 23 -38.25 3.75 12.19
N PHE A 24 -38.03 3.39 10.92
CA PHE A 24 -36.87 2.59 10.51
C PHE A 24 -35.53 3.33 10.61
N SER A 25 -35.54 4.67 10.52
CA SER A 25 -34.32 5.46 10.61
C SER A 25 -33.81 5.65 12.05
N LEU A 26 -34.61 5.33 13.08
CA LEU A 26 -34.21 5.46 14.49
C LEU A 26 -33.60 4.17 15.06
N VAL A 27 -33.89 3.01 14.47
CA VAL A 27 -33.44 1.69 14.96
C VAL A 27 -31.98 1.38 14.57
N PHE A 28 -31.41 2.07 13.58
CA PHE A 28 -30.02 1.84 13.15
C PHE A 28 -28.96 2.57 13.98
N VAL A 29 -29.33 3.51 14.84
CA VAL A 29 -28.35 4.28 15.64
C VAL A 29 -28.00 3.60 16.98
N SER A 30 -28.77 2.60 17.42
CA SER A 30 -28.55 1.90 18.70
C SER A 30 -27.62 0.69 18.61
N LEU A 31 -26.97 0.40 17.47
CA LEU A 31 -26.06 -0.74 17.31
C LEU A 31 -24.58 -0.43 17.62
N PHE A 32 -24.25 0.76 18.12
CA PHE A 32 -22.85 1.14 18.41
C PHE A 32 -22.50 1.30 19.90
N ILE A 33 -23.32 0.79 20.83
CA ILE A 33 -22.95 0.75 22.25
C ILE A 33 -22.69 -0.70 22.66
N SER A 34 -21.56 -1.23 22.18
CA SER A 34 -20.90 -2.37 22.81
C SER A 34 -19.74 -1.83 23.63
N CYS A 35 -20.03 -1.44 24.88
CA CYS A 35 -19.03 -1.37 25.93
C CYS A 35 -18.70 -2.81 26.33
N SER A 36 -17.46 -3.24 26.09
CA SER A 36 -16.86 -4.37 26.79
C SER A 36 -15.54 -3.90 27.40
N ASN A 37 -15.57 -3.98 28.72
CA ASN A 37 -14.60 -3.74 29.80
C ASN A 37 -13.12 -3.54 29.48
N ASP A 38 -12.57 -2.62 30.28
CA ASP A 38 -11.18 -2.58 30.74
C ASP A 38 -10.65 -3.99 31.02
N ASP A 39 -9.56 -4.36 30.34
CA ASP A 39 -8.50 -5.12 30.99
C ASP A 39 -7.19 -5.06 30.20
N VAL A 40 -6.13 -4.77 30.96
CA VAL A 40 -4.69 -4.95 30.71
C VAL A 40 -4.06 -4.27 29.48
N ASN A 41 -3.33 -3.21 29.83
CA ASN A 41 -2.15 -2.64 29.20
C ASN A 41 -1.30 -3.67 28.40
N ASN A 42 -1.70 -3.93 27.16
CA ASN A 42 -0.88 -4.62 26.17
C ASN A 42 -0.98 -3.77 24.90
N GLN A 43 0.02 -2.91 24.66
CA GLN A 43 0.16 -2.22 23.37
C GLN A 43 0.49 -3.26 22.30
N ASN A 44 -0.52 -4.03 21.88
CA ASN A 44 -0.44 -4.79 20.65
C ASN A 44 -0.52 -3.74 19.53
N THR A 45 0.64 -3.37 19.02
CA THR A 45 0.75 -2.48 17.87
C THR A 45 0.23 -3.25 16.67
N ASN A 46 -1.07 -3.10 16.38
CA ASN A 46 -1.76 -3.83 15.33
C ASN A 46 -1.28 -3.39 13.93
N ASN A 47 -0.07 -3.80 13.55
CA ASN A 47 0.39 -3.71 12.17
C ASN A 47 -0.47 -4.65 11.31
N GLN A 48 -1.18 -4.08 10.35
CA GLN A 48 -2.08 -4.80 9.47
C GLN A 48 -1.83 -4.36 8.04
N GLY A 49 -1.66 -5.31 7.14
CA GLY A 49 -1.49 -5.00 5.73
C GLY A 49 -1.53 -6.26 4.89
N PHE A 50 -1.58 -6.08 3.58
CA PHE A 50 -1.51 -7.17 2.64
C PHE A 50 -0.93 -6.72 1.30
N LEU A 51 -0.39 -7.69 0.56
CA LEU A 51 -0.12 -7.59 -0.87
C LEU A 51 -1.07 -8.57 -1.57
N LYS A 52 -1.74 -8.10 -2.62
CA LYS A 52 -2.69 -8.87 -3.40
C LYS A 52 -2.34 -8.83 -4.89
N THR A 53 -2.40 -9.99 -5.54
CA THR A 53 -2.40 -10.11 -7.01
C THR A 53 -3.30 -11.27 -7.42
N GLY A 54 -4.21 -11.05 -8.37
CA GLY A 54 -5.26 -12.01 -8.70
C GLY A 54 -5.98 -12.54 -7.45
N ASP A 55 -5.97 -13.86 -7.27
CA ASP A 55 -6.57 -14.56 -6.12
C ASP A 55 -5.62 -14.71 -4.93
N GLN A 56 -4.34 -14.36 -5.08
CA GLN A 56 -3.35 -14.46 -4.00
C GLN A 56 -3.37 -13.21 -3.14
N THR A 57 -3.49 -13.40 -1.83
CA THR A 57 -3.36 -12.34 -0.82
C THR A 57 -2.44 -12.83 0.28
N VAL A 58 -1.42 -12.04 0.61
CA VAL A 58 -0.45 -12.37 1.66
C VAL A 58 -0.30 -11.19 2.61
N THR A 59 -0.33 -11.46 3.91
CA THR A 59 -0.23 -10.46 4.97
C THR A 59 1.14 -9.80 5.02
N LEU A 60 1.15 -8.48 5.23
CA LEU A 60 2.30 -7.66 5.57
C LEU A 60 2.23 -7.31 7.05
N ALA A 61 3.31 -7.55 7.79
CA ALA A 61 3.38 -7.38 9.24
C ALA A 61 4.34 -6.27 9.66
N GLN A 62 5.31 -5.94 8.82
CA GLN A 62 6.39 -5.00 9.11
C GLN A 62 6.55 -4.02 7.95
N ALA A 63 6.89 -2.77 8.26
CA ALA A 63 7.15 -1.75 7.27
C ALA A 63 8.27 -0.81 7.71
N TYR A 64 8.96 -0.23 6.72
CA TYR A 64 10.16 0.55 6.90
C TYR A 64 10.16 1.76 5.96
N LEU A 65 10.75 2.86 6.44
CA LEU A 65 11.11 4.01 5.63
C LEU A 65 12.62 4.21 5.67
N GLU A 66 13.23 4.31 4.50
CA GLU A 66 14.65 4.60 4.35
C GLU A 66 14.84 5.97 3.71
N ASN A 67 15.45 6.91 4.44
CA ASN A 67 15.70 8.26 3.94
C ASN A 67 17.07 8.32 3.22
N TYR A 68 17.05 8.64 1.93
CA TYR A 68 18.22 8.84 1.07
C TYR A 68 18.58 10.32 0.86
N GLY A 69 17.86 11.21 1.54
CA GLY A 69 18.12 12.64 1.56
C GLY A 69 17.53 13.39 0.35
N LYS A 70 17.89 14.67 0.27
CA LYS A 70 17.35 15.60 -0.72
C LYS A 70 17.81 15.27 -2.14
N LYS A 71 16.88 15.32 -3.11
CA LYS A 71 17.11 15.22 -4.55
C LYS A 71 16.26 16.27 -5.26
N GLY A 72 16.90 17.25 -5.92
CA GLY A 72 16.17 18.38 -6.49
C GLY A 72 15.35 19.10 -5.43
N ASP A 73 14.04 19.23 -5.66
CA ASP A 73 13.08 19.88 -4.77
C ASP A 73 12.33 18.91 -3.85
N SER A 74 12.71 17.63 -3.85
CA SER A 74 12.08 16.57 -3.04
C SER A 74 13.12 15.80 -2.20
N TYR A 75 12.63 14.81 -1.46
CA TYR A 75 13.42 13.91 -0.64
C TYR A 75 13.17 12.47 -1.07
N ASN A 76 14.23 11.73 -1.38
CA ASN A 76 14.15 10.32 -1.72
C ASN A 76 13.92 9.52 -0.43
N ILE A 77 12.72 8.97 -0.29
CA ILE A 77 12.31 8.17 0.85
C ILE A 77 11.72 6.88 0.30
N ASP A 78 12.43 5.78 0.53
CA ASP A 78 11.99 4.46 0.11
C ASP A 78 11.02 3.90 1.15
N PHE A 79 9.92 3.30 0.69
CA PHE A 79 9.00 2.54 1.51
C PHE A 79 9.17 1.05 1.21
N SER A 80 9.28 0.23 2.25
CA SER A 80 9.18 -1.21 2.11
C SER A 80 8.26 -1.81 3.16
N ALA A 81 7.62 -2.92 2.82
CA ALA A 81 6.84 -3.69 3.77
C ALA A 81 6.96 -5.18 3.47
N ARG A 82 6.86 -6.02 4.51
CA ARG A 82 7.06 -7.46 4.38
C ARG A 82 6.17 -8.26 5.30
N SER A 83 5.97 -9.53 4.95
CA SER A 83 5.50 -10.55 5.88
C SER A 83 6.46 -10.70 7.05
N GLU A 84 5.96 -11.19 8.18
CA GLU A 84 6.74 -11.44 9.40
C GLU A 84 8.00 -12.27 9.14
N THR A 85 7.90 -13.24 8.24
CA THR A 85 9.03 -14.04 7.75
C THR A 85 9.11 -14.00 6.23
N LEU A 86 10.33 -14.06 5.69
CA LEU A 86 10.59 -14.11 4.24
C LEU A 86 11.12 -15.49 3.78
N SER A 87 11.74 -16.24 4.69
CA SER A 87 12.45 -17.50 4.43
C SER A 87 11.60 -18.77 4.64
N GLY A 88 10.28 -18.65 4.71
CA GLY A 88 9.39 -19.80 4.84
C GLY A 88 9.49 -20.75 3.63
N THR A 89 9.35 -22.06 3.88
CA THR A 89 9.36 -23.11 2.83
C THR A 89 7.97 -23.64 2.49
N LYS A 90 6.94 -23.29 3.28
CA LYS A 90 5.58 -23.85 3.15
C LYS A 90 4.49 -22.81 2.92
N ASN A 91 4.69 -21.58 3.39
CA ASN A 91 3.69 -20.51 3.29
C ASN A 91 4.19 -19.45 2.31
N ALA A 92 3.29 -18.89 1.52
CA ALA A 92 3.59 -17.72 0.71
C ALA A 92 3.90 -16.53 1.63
N THR A 93 5.01 -15.86 1.35
CA THR A 93 5.48 -14.63 1.98
C THR A 93 5.44 -13.51 0.95
N ALA A 94 5.42 -12.28 1.43
CA ALA A 94 5.40 -11.09 0.61
C ALA A 94 6.46 -10.08 1.02
N ALA A 95 6.96 -9.35 0.04
CA ALA A 95 7.76 -8.15 0.25
C ALA A 95 7.38 -7.12 -0.82
N VAL A 96 7.29 -5.85 -0.43
CA VAL A 96 7.08 -4.72 -1.34
C VAL A 96 8.15 -3.68 -1.10
N TYR A 97 8.51 -2.98 -2.16
CA TYR A 97 9.45 -1.89 -2.17
C TYR A 97 8.97 -0.82 -3.17
N PHE A 98 9.03 0.44 -2.77
CA PHE A 98 8.76 1.61 -3.59
C PHE A 98 9.80 2.68 -3.28
N GLU A 99 10.45 3.23 -4.32
CA GLU A 99 11.27 4.44 -4.21
C GLU A 99 10.36 5.66 -4.44
N LEU A 100 10.21 6.52 -3.43
CA LEU A 100 9.29 7.67 -3.49
C LEU A 100 10.03 9.00 -3.29
N PHE A 101 9.51 10.04 -3.93
CA PHE A 101 9.97 11.41 -3.76
C PHE A 101 8.95 12.20 -2.95
N SER A 102 9.28 12.45 -1.68
CA SER A 102 8.43 13.18 -0.74
C SER A 102 8.74 14.68 -0.75
N SER A 103 7.73 15.53 -0.52
CA SER A 103 7.93 16.95 -0.21
C SER A 103 8.38 17.20 1.24
N GLN A 104 8.47 16.16 2.06
CA GLN A 104 8.87 16.24 3.48
C GLN A 104 10.18 15.49 3.72
N GLU A 105 11.08 16.07 4.51
CA GLU A 105 12.47 15.61 4.65
C GLU A 105 12.64 14.21 5.25
N LYS A 106 11.79 13.83 6.20
CA LYS A 106 12.00 12.64 7.05
C LYS A 106 10.83 11.66 7.05
N LYS A 107 9.84 11.91 6.20
CA LYS A 107 8.61 11.12 6.10
C LYS A 107 7.96 11.31 4.74
N LEU A 108 7.10 10.38 4.36
CA LEU A 108 6.23 10.58 3.21
C LEU A 108 5.19 11.64 3.54
N ALA A 109 5.07 12.67 2.71
CA ALA A 109 3.94 13.60 2.74
C ALA A 109 2.63 12.84 2.47
N LYS A 110 1.51 13.32 3.06
CA LYS A 110 0.18 12.79 2.73
C LYS A 110 -0.18 13.12 1.28
N GLY A 111 -0.98 12.28 0.66
CA GLY A 111 -1.48 12.43 -0.70
C GLY A 111 -1.06 11.30 -1.62
N ASP A 112 -1.35 11.50 -2.91
CA ASP A 112 -1.15 10.52 -3.96
C ASP A 112 0.25 10.71 -4.57
N TYR A 113 0.93 9.59 -4.81
CA TYR A 113 2.20 9.53 -5.50
C TYR A 113 1.97 8.83 -6.83
N ASN A 114 2.24 9.54 -7.91
CA ASN A 114 2.08 9.01 -9.28
C ASN A 114 3.40 8.44 -9.80
N LEU A 115 3.32 7.51 -10.75
CA LEU A 115 4.52 7.02 -11.42
C LEU A 115 5.16 8.15 -12.23
N ASP A 116 6.46 8.37 -12.03
CA ASP A 116 7.24 9.33 -12.81
C ASP A 116 8.65 8.79 -13.09
N ASP A 117 9.36 9.46 -13.99
CA ASP A 117 10.75 9.18 -14.24
C ASP A 117 11.64 9.58 -13.05
N TYR A 118 12.72 8.83 -12.84
CA TYR A 118 13.65 9.12 -11.74
C TYR A 118 14.36 10.47 -11.91
N SER A 119 14.45 11.00 -13.14
CA SER A 119 15.16 12.24 -13.44
C SER A 119 14.42 13.49 -12.99
N SER A 120 13.09 13.43 -12.85
CA SER A 120 12.28 14.58 -12.47
C SER A 120 12.52 14.97 -11.00
N PHE A 121 12.76 13.97 -10.13
CA PHE A 121 12.75 14.13 -8.68
C PHE A 121 11.53 14.92 -8.19
N ALA A 122 10.40 14.84 -8.89
CA ALA A 122 9.22 15.61 -8.58
C ALA A 122 8.62 15.13 -7.25
N PRO A 123 8.22 16.04 -6.33
CA PRO A 123 7.53 15.62 -5.11
C PRO A 123 6.24 14.89 -5.46
N ASN A 124 5.82 13.97 -4.58
CA ASN A 124 4.62 13.16 -4.75
C ASN A 124 4.69 12.26 -6.00
N THR A 125 5.85 11.62 -6.20
CA THR A 125 6.04 10.61 -7.24
C THR A 125 6.71 9.35 -6.70
N PHE A 126 6.48 8.22 -7.38
CA PHE A 126 7.26 7.00 -7.19
C PHE A 126 7.87 6.57 -8.51
N THR A 127 8.90 5.74 -8.46
CA THR A 127 9.67 5.34 -9.65
C THR A 127 9.34 3.92 -10.09
N GLN A 128 9.66 3.61 -11.35
CA GLN A 128 9.57 2.25 -11.91
C GLN A 128 10.49 1.21 -11.23
N TRP A 129 11.27 1.62 -10.23
CA TRP A 129 12.22 0.77 -9.50
C TRP A 129 11.57 0.04 -8.34
N GLY A 130 10.29 0.34 -8.06
CA GLY A 130 9.48 -0.44 -7.15
C GLY A 130 9.42 -1.92 -7.53
N GLN A 131 9.24 -2.78 -6.54
CA GLN A 131 9.15 -4.22 -6.74
C GLN A 131 8.28 -4.85 -5.65
N SER A 132 7.31 -5.65 -6.07
CA SER A 132 6.49 -6.48 -5.20
C SER A 132 6.78 -7.95 -5.45
N LEU A 133 6.84 -8.75 -4.39
CA LEU A 133 7.15 -10.17 -4.44
C LEU A 133 6.12 -10.95 -3.65
N LEU A 134 5.66 -12.06 -4.21
CA LEU A 134 4.78 -13.04 -3.57
C LEU A 134 5.36 -14.42 -3.83
N GLY A 135 5.63 -15.20 -2.80
CA GLY A 135 6.12 -16.55 -3.00
C GLY A 135 6.84 -17.16 -1.82
N ILE A 136 7.75 -18.08 -2.10
CA ILE A 136 8.50 -18.84 -1.12
C ILE A 136 9.97 -18.46 -1.26
N SER A 137 10.63 -18.31 -0.10
CA SER A 137 12.05 -17.96 0.00
C SER A 137 12.39 -16.65 -0.71
N ILE A 138 11.85 -15.54 -0.18
CA ILE A 138 12.25 -14.20 -0.60
C ILE A 138 13.58 -13.86 0.10
N THR A 139 14.55 -13.35 -0.66
CA THR A 139 15.84 -12.91 -0.14
C THR A 139 16.14 -11.48 -0.59
N SER A 140 16.81 -10.72 0.28
CA SER A 140 17.40 -9.43 -0.08
C SER A 140 18.87 -9.66 -0.46
N THR A 141 19.29 -9.10 -1.58
CA THR A 141 20.66 -9.16 -2.10
C THR A 141 21.16 -7.75 -2.43
N ASP A 142 22.44 -7.60 -2.74
CA ASP A 142 23.02 -6.37 -3.28
C ASP A 142 22.36 -5.91 -4.60
N LYS A 143 21.67 -6.82 -5.27
CA LYS A 143 20.93 -6.61 -6.52
C LYS A 143 19.44 -6.37 -6.32
N GLY A 144 18.99 -6.21 -5.07
CA GLY A 144 17.58 -6.04 -4.70
C GLY A 144 16.94 -7.35 -4.24
N LEU A 145 15.60 -7.39 -4.29
CA LEU A 145 14.83 -8.52 -3.79
C LEU A 145 14.70 -9.62 -4.85
N MET A 146 14.81 -10.87 -4.39
CA MET A 146 14.68 -12.06 -5.21
C MET A 146 13.65 -13.02 -4.61
N VAL A 147 12.97 -13.79 -5.46
CA VAL A 147 12.09 -14.89 -5.06
C VAL A 147 12.48 -16.17 -5.79
N ALA A 148 12.58 -17.27 -5.06
CA ALA A 148 12.92 -18.56 -5.68
C ALA A 148 11.71 -19.20 -6.37
N ASN A 149 10.55 -19.22 -5.70
CA ASN A 149 9.32 -19.79 -6.23
C ASN A 149 8.18 -18.79 -6.00
N GLY A 150 7.68 -18.15 -7.05
CA GLY A 150 6.66 -17.11 -6.88
C GLY A 150 6.66 -16.09 -8.01
N ILE A 151 6.18 -14.90 -7.70
CA ILE A 151 5.93 -13.82 -8.65
C ILE A 151 6.71 -12.59 -8.18
N SER A 152 7.39 -11.93 -9.12
CA SER A 152 7.91 -10.58 -8.95
C SER A 152 7.17 -9.63 -9.87
N ILE A 153 6.62 -8.55 -9.34
CA ILE A 153 5.86 -7.55 -10.10
C ILE A 153 6.57 -6.21 -10.00
N LYS A 154 6.91 -5.64 -11.15
CA LYS A 154 7.40 -4.25 -11.25
C LYS A 154 6.28 -3.34 -11.72
N PRO A 155 5.99 -2.22 -11.04
CA PRO A 155 4.92 -1.33 -11.42
C PRO A 155 5.20 -0.68 -12.78
N THR A 156 4.18 -0.64 -13.63
CA THR A 156 4.17 0.08 -14.91
C THR A 156 3.14 1.21 -14.91
N GLU A 157 2.18 1.18 -13.99
CA GLU A 157 1.22 2.24 -13.70
C GLU A 157 0.64 2.06 -12.30
N GLY A 158 0.06 3.11 -11.74
CA GLY A 158 -0.64 3.03 -10.46
C GLY A 158 -0.48 4.30 -9.63
N VAL A 159 -1.06 4.24 -8.43
CA VAL A 159 -1.01 5.32 -7.45
C VAL A 159 -0.63 4.73 -6.10
N PHE A 160 0.40 5.30 -5.48
CA PHE A 160 0.73 5.04 -4.08
C PHE A 160 0.15 6.17 -3.22
N THR A 161 -0.75 5.86 -2.31
CA THR A 161 -1.48 6.84 -1.51
C THR A 161 -1.03 6.80 -0.06
N VAL A 162 -0.70 7.95 0.51
CA VAL A 162 -0.41 8.13 1.94
C VAL A 162 -1.55 8.89 2.61
N THR A 163 -2.33 8.22 3.45
CA THR A 163 -3.46 8.84 4.16
C THR A 163 -3.11 9.24 5.59
N GLU A 164 -2.23 8.48 6.25
CA GLU A 164 -1.66 8.79 7.56
C GLU A 164 -0.14 8.66 7.53
N ASN A 165 0.58 9.57 8.19
CA ASN A 165 2.04 9.68 8.20
C ASN A 165 2.60 10.24 9.54
N ALA A 166 1.90 9.95 10.64
CA ALA A 166 2.20 10.48 11.96
C ALA A 166 2.77 9.37 12.88
N LYS A 167 2.05 9.03 13.95
CA LYS A 167 2.44 7.92 14.84
C LYS A 167 2.32 6.56 14.16
N THR A 168 1.33 6.42 13.29
CA THR A 168 1.15 5.28 12.40
C THR A 168 1.07 5.77 10.96
N TYR A 169 1.42 4.88 10.03
CA TYR A 169 1.19 5.08 8.62
C TYR A 169 -0.04 4.31 8.17
N LYS A 170 -0.77 4.92 7.24
CA LYS A 170 -1.78 4.23 6.45
C LYS A 170 -1.51 4.53 4.99
N VAL A 171 -0.95 3.54 4.31
CA VAL A 171 -0.58 3.62 2.89
C VAL A 171 -1.29 2.54 2.09
N ASN A 172 -1.52 2.82 0.82
CA ASN A 172 -1.99 1.83 -0.12
C ASN A 172 -1.37 2.05 -1.49
N PHE A 173 -1.31 0.99 -2.29
CA PHE A 173 -0.99 1.06 -3.70
C PHE A 173 -2.05 0.31 -4.48
N SER A 174 -2.44 0.86 -5.63
CA SER A 174 -3.23 0.14 -6.64
C SER A 174 -2.71 0.51 -8.03
N GLY A 175 -2.47 -0.51 -8.85
CA GLY A 175 -1.94 -0.31 -10.19
C GLY A 175 -1.71 -1.62 -10.92
N LYS A 176 -0.94 -1.52 -12.01
CA LYS A 176 -0.54 -2.67 -12.82
C LYS A 176 0.96 -2.74 -12.94
N GLY A 177 1.43 -3.92 -13.31
CA GLY A 177 2.85 -4.16 -13.52
C GLY A 177 3.13 -5.32 -14.45
N THR A 178 4.43 -5.49 -14.71
CA THR A 178 4.97 -6.66 -15.38
C THR A 178 5.29 -7.72 -14.33
N ALA A 179 4.55 -8.83 -14.36
CA ALA A 179 4.77 -9.98 -13.49
C ALA A 179 5.77 -10.96 -14.13
N SER A 180 6.78 -11.35 -13.35
CA SER A 180 7.78 -12.36 -13.69
C SER A 180 7.60 -13.55 -12.76
N ASN A 181 7.28 -14.72 -13.31
CA ASN A 181 7.06 -15.95 -12.55
C ASN A 181 8.37 -16.73 -12.44
N TYR A 182 8.67 -17.23 -11.24
CA TYR A 182 9.89 -17.95 -10.94
C TYR A 182 9.59 -19.34 -10.38
N THR A 183 10.41 -20.30 -10.79
CA THR A 183 10.46 -21.64 -10.22
C THR A 183 11.91 -22.04 -10.00
N ASN A 184 12.28 -22.37 -8.77
CA ASN A 184 13.65 -22.67 -8.33
C ASN A 184 14.67 -21.59 -8.76
N GLY A 185 14.27 -20.32 -8.63
CA GLY A 185 15.06 -19.14 -8.99
C GLY A 185 15.18 -18.85 -10.48
N LYS A 186 14.51 -19.64 -11.35
CA LYS A 186 14.53 -19.45 -12.80
C LYS A 186 13.23 -18.80 -13.27
N LEU A 187 13.35 -17.78 -14.11
CA LEU A 187 12.21 -17.16 -14.78
C LEU A 187 11.54 -18.21 -15.69
N THR A 188 10.24 -18.44 -15.48
CA THR A 188 9.45 -19.40 -16.26
C THR A 188 8.49 -18.72 -17.22
N SER A 189 7.96 -17.55 -16.85
CA SER A 189 7.10 -16.76 -17.73
C SER A 189 7.07 -15.29 -17.29
N THR A 190 6.63 -14.43 -18.21
CA THR A 190 6.35 -13.02 -17.95
C THR A 190 4.94 -12.70 -18.42
N GLN A 191 4.22 -11.87 -17.67
CA GLN A 191 2.89 -11.39 -18.01
C GLN A 191 2.82 -9.88 -17.80
N GLU A 192 2.40 -9.16 -18.82
CA GLU A 192 2.18 -7.72 -18.77
C GLU A 192 0.80 -7.38 -18.21
N ASN A 193 0.65 -6.15 -17.71
CA ASN A 193 -0.62 -5.59 -17.23
C ASN A 193 -1.30 -6.41 -16.13
N VAL A 194 -0.52 -6.96 -15.20
CA VAL A 194 -1.05 -7.68 -14.04
C VAL A 194 -1.47 -6.67 -12.96
N ASP A 195 -2.74 -6.72 -12.56
CA ASP A 195 -3.24 -5.94 -11.45
C ASP A 195 -2.65 -6.43 -10.12
N PHE A 196 -2.21 -5.48 -9.30
CA PHE A 196 -1.81 -5.75 -7.92
C PHE A 196 -2.11 -4.57 -7.02
N SER A 197 -2.30 -4.86 -5.74
CA SER A 197 -2.54 -3.85 -4.73
C SER A 197 -1.84 -4.16 -3.42
N MET A 198 -1.54 -3.11 -2.67
CA MET A 198 -0.98 -3.21 -1.34
C MET A 198 -1.76 -2.31 -0.40
N GLU A 199 -1.96 -2.75 0.84
CA GLU A 199 -2.40 -1.89 1.94
C GLU A 199 -1.49 -2.14 3.13
N TYR A 200 -1.14 -1.08 3.85
CA TYR A 200 -0.46 -1.17 5.14
C TYR A 200 -0.97 -0.09 6.09
N ASN A 201 -1.35 -0.51 7.29
CA ASN A 201 -1.75 0.31 8.41
C ASN A 201 -0.99 -0.15 9.66
N GLY A 202 -0.07 0.66 10.16
CA GLY A 202 0.75 0.25 11.29
C GLY A 202 1.89 1.22 11.61
N ASN A 203 2.74 0.77 12.51
CA ASN A 203 3.99 1.46 12.78
C ASN A 203 4.97 1.24 11.64
N VAL A 204 5.77 2.25 11.35
CA VAL A 204 6.85 2.15 10.36
C VAL A 204 8.16 2.48 11.05
N GLU A 205 9.15 1.61 10.89
CA GLU A 205 10.49 1.86 11.38
C GLU A 205 11.22 2.80 10.43
N HIS A 206 11.99 3.75 10.97
CA HIS A 206 12.68 4.76 10.19
C HIS A 206 14.19 4.55 10.24
N TYR A 207 14.81 4.51 9.07
CA TYR A 207 16.25 4.45 8.89
C TYR A 207 16.73 5.65 8.08
N ASN A 208 17.88 6.21 8.49
CA ASN A 208 18.61 7.15 7.66
C ASN A 208 19.70 6.37 6.94
N SER A 209 19.66 6.31 5.61
CA SER A 209 20.80 5.81 4.86
C SER A 209 21.95 6.82 5.03
N THR A 210 23.17 6.32 5.28
CA THR A 210 24.35 7.18 5.38
C THR A 210 24.52 7.96 4.07
N GLU A 211 24.80 9.26 4.18
CA GLU A 211 24.73 10.24 3.09
C GLU A 211 25.26 9.71 1.75
N PHE A 212 24.37 9.57 0.76
CA PHE A 212 24.74 9.29 -0.62
C PHE A 212 25.63 10.42 -1.16
N THR A 213 26.95 10.23 -1.17
CA THR A 213 27.87 11.10 -1.91
C THR A 213 27.73 10.78 -3.39
N ALA A 214 26.82 11.46 -4.08
CA ALA A 214 26.68 11.36 -5.53
C ALA A 214 28.00 11.82 -6.19
N LYS A 215 28.81 10.89 -6.73
CA LYS A 215 29.95 11.25 -7.57
C LYS A 215 29.47 11.80 -8.92
N LYS A 216 29.72 13.09 -9.12
CA LYS A 216 29.63 13.97 -10.31
C LYS A 216 29.08 13.42 -11.67
N VAL A 217 27.88 13.90 -12.00
CA VAL A 217 27.38 14.62 -13.21
C VAL A 217 27.62 14.10 -14.65
N ASN A 218 28.62 13.28 -15.02
CA ASN A 218 28.89 13.03 -16.46
C ASN A 218 29.17 11.56 -16.86
N SER A 219 28.42 10.58 -16.35
CA SER A 219 28.41 9.23 -16.93
C SER A 219 27.00 8.79 -17.32
N LYS A 220 26.83 8.38 -18.60
CA LYS A 220 25.64 7.64 -19.05
C LYS A 220 25.55 6.24 -18.41
N GLU A 221 26.63 5.77 -17.80
CA GLU A 221 26.66 4.60 -16.94
C GLU A 221 26.42 5.03 -15.49
N ARG A 222 25.22 4.69 -14.98
CA ARG A 222 24.89 4.81 -13.56
C ARG A 222 25.89 3.99 -12.75
N LEU A 223 26.45 4.59 -11.70
CA LEU A 223 26.92 3.81 -10.55
C LEU A 223 25.70 3.04 -10.03
N GLN A 224 25.77 1.71 -10.13
CA GLN A 224 24.79 0.78 -9.61
C GLN A 224 24.52 1.15 -8.15
N LYS A 225 23.33 1.70 -7.84
CA LYS A 225 22.87 1.86 -6.45
C LYS A 225 22.89 0.45 -5.89
N MET A 226 23.78 0.15 -4.94
CA MET A 226 23.73 -1.09 -4.18
C MET A 226 22.47 -0.99 -3.31
N HIS A 227 21.33 -1.36 -3.89
CA HIS A 227 20.05 -1.43 -3.20
C HIS A 227 20.03 -2.70 -2.38
N THR A 228 20.75 -2.70 -1.26
CA THR A 228 20.41 -3.64 -0.20
C THR A 228 19.16 -3.09 0.46
N ILE A 229 18.00 -3.66 0.17
CA ILE A 229 16.78 -3.35 0.91
C ILE A 229 16.97 -3.92 2.32
N ILE A 230 16.97 -3.03 3.31
CA ILE A 230 17.27 -3.39 4.70
C ILE A 230 15.98 -3.92 5.34
N PHE A 231 15.85 -5.23 5.34
CA PHE A 231 14.95 -5.94 6.25
C PHE A 231 15.78 -6.40 7.44
N ASN A 232 16.00 -5.50 8.40
CA ASN A 232 16.56 -5.89 9.70
C ASN A 232 15.57 -6.78 10.47
#